data_AF-A0A6B3EDR0-F1
#
_entry.id   AF-A0A6B3EDR0-F1
#
_cell.length_a   1.000
_cell.length_b   1.000
_cell.length_c   1.000
_cell.angle_alpha   90.00
_cell.angle_beta   90.00
_cell.angle_gamma   90.00
#
_symmetry.space_group_name_H-M   'P 1'
#
loop_
_entity.id
_entity.type
_entity.pdbx_description
1 polymer ?
#
loop_
_entity_poly.entity_id
_entity_poly.type
_entity_poly.pdbx_seq_one_letter_code
_entity_poly.pdbx_strand_id
1 'polypeptide(L)'
;TDIVSKEMYVFTTKGGDELALRPEGTAAVLRAVLESNLHKTGNLPVKVWYSGSQYRYERPQKGRYRHFSQVGAEAIGAEDPLLDAELIILAD
;
A
#
# COMPACT_ATOMS: atom_id res chain seq x y z
N THR A 1 -0.63 13.95 -2.11
CA THR A 1 -1.26 13.86 -0.76
C THR A 1 -0.35 14.58 0.23
N ASP A 2 -0.86 15.00 1.39
CA ASP A 2 -0.01 15.59 2.45
C ASP A 2 1.09 14.61 2.92
N ILE A 3 0.84 13.31 2.77
CA ILE A 3 1.83 12.25 3.02
C ILE A 3 3.10 12.48 2.18
N VAL A 4 2.96 12.65 0.87
CA VAL A 4 4.08 12.83 -0.06
C VAL A 4 4.84 14.13 0.21
N SER A 5 4.13 15.19 0.61
CA SER A 5 4.74 16.51 0.77
C SER A 5 5.48 16.69 2.10
N LYS A 6 5.08 16.00 3.17
CA LYS A 6 5.61 16.28 4.52
C LYS A 6 5.87 15.06 5.42
N GLU A 7 5.34 13.88 5.06
CA GLU A 7 5.28 12.76 6.01
C GLU A 7 6.07 11.51 5.56
N MET A 8 6.72 11.51 4.40
CA MET A 8 7.54 10.37 3.98
C MET A 8 8.93 10.38 4.65
N TYR A 9 9.36 9.20 5.09
CA TYR A 9 10.76 8.97 5.45
C TYR A 9 11.57 8.68 4.20
N VAL A 10 12.18 9.71 3.62
CA VAL A 10 13.05 9.61 2.44
C VAL A 10 14.51 9.73 2.87
N PHE A 11 15.38 8.89 2.31
CA PHE A 11 16.81 8.89 2.61
C PHE A 11 17.64 8.50 1.39
N THR A 12 18.85 9.05 1.29
CA THR A 12 19.83 8.65 0.29
C THR A 12 20.64 7.48 0.81
N THR A 13 20.73 6.40 0.04
CA THR A 13 21.55 5.24 0.37
C THR A 13 23.04 5.55 0.20
N LYS A 14 23.91 4.66 0.70
CA LYS A 14 25.36 4.76 0.48
C LYS A 14 25.75 4.72 -1.00
N GLY A 15 24.90 4.14 -1.86
CA GLY A 15 25.10 4.06 -3.31
C GLY A 15 24.62 5.31 -4.07
N GLY A 16 23.98 6.27 -3.40
CA GLY A 16 23.43 7.48 -4.01
C GLY A 16 21.95 7.38 -4.39
N ASP A 17 21.34 6.19 -4.32
CA ASP A 17 19.91 6.02 -4.62
C ASP A 17 19.03 6.69 -3.55
N GLU A 18 17.92 7.28 -3.96
CA GLU A 18 16.88 7.75 -3.05
C GLU A 18 15.88 6.63 -2.75
N LEU A 19 15.69 6.33 -1.47
CA LEU A 19 14.71 5.36 -0.99
C LEU A 19 13.72 6.01 -0.03
N ALA A 20 12.50 5.48 -0.01
CA ALA A 20 11.49 5.86 0.96
C ALA A 20 11.04 4.63 1.76
N LEU A 21 10.90 4.78 3.08
CA LEU A 21 10.11 3.81 3.84
C LEU A 21 8.64 3.96 3.44
N ARG A 22 7.98 2.84 3.16
CA ARG A 22 6.60 2.86 2.70
C ARG A 22 5.65 3.52 3.71
N PRO A 23 4.84 4.52 3.30
CA PRO A 23 3.83 5.12 4.16
C PRO A 23 2.47 4.42 4.06
N GLU A 24 2.30 3.52 3.09
CA GLU A 24 1.10 2.74 2.80
C GLU A 24 1.47 1.50 1.95
N GLY A 25 0.52 0.58 1.75
CA GLY A 25 0.79 -0.71 1.07
C GLY A 25 0.39 -0.77 -0.41
N THR A 26 -0.62 -0.02 -0.84
CA THR A 26 -1.22 -0.08 -2.18
C THR A 26 -0.22 0.21 -3.28
N ALA A 27 0.63 1.25 -3.17
CA ALA A 27 1.60 1.54 -4.24
C ALA A 27 2.64 0.41 -4.39
N ALA A 28 3.09 -0.17 -3.27
CA ALA A 28 4.03 -1.29 -3.29
C ALA A 28 3.38 -2.56 -3.87
N VAL A 29 2.11 -2.82 -3.55
CA VAL A 29 1.35 -3.94 -4.10
C VAL A 29 1.14 -3.77 -5.60
N LEU A 30 0.68 -2.60 -6.06
CA LEU A 30 0.46 -2.34 -7.47
C LEU A 30 1.76 -2.49 -8.27
N ARG A 31 2.88 -1.96 -7.74
CA ARG A 31 4.20 -2.16 -8.33
C ARG A 31 4.53 -3.65 -8.46
N ALA A 32 4.35 -4.44 -7.39
CA ALA A 32 4.64 -5.88 -7.42
C ALA A 32 3.74 -6.64 -8.42
N VAL A 33 2.45 -6.30 -8.52
CA VAL A 33 1.50 -6.88 -9.48
C VAL A 33 1.87 -6.56 -10.93
N LEU A 34 2.39 -5.37 -11.18
CA LEU A 34 2.90 -4.97 -12.50
C LEU A 34 4.22 -5.67 -12.83
N GLU A 35 5.20 -5.64 -11.90
CA GLU A 35 6.52 -6.27 -12.06
C GLU A 35 6.42 -7.78 -12.31
N SER A 36 5.47 -8.46 -11.66
CA SER A 36 5.22 -9.90 -11.82
C SER A 36 4.26 -10.25 -12.97
N ASN A 37 3.78 -9.26 -13.72
CA ASN A 37 2.79 -9.42 -14.81
C ASN A 37 1.49 -10.13 -14.41
N LEU A 38 1.11 -10.14 -13.12
CA LEU A 38 -0.11 -10.81 -12.65
C LEU A 38 -1.38 -10.28 -13.32
N HIS A 39 -1.39 -9.00 -13.66
CA HIS A 39 -2.45 -8.34 -14.42
C HIS A 39 -2.59 -8.83 -15.88
N LYS A 40 -1.59 -9.52 -16.44
CA LYS A 40 -1.59 -10.07 -17.81
C LYS A 40 -1.75 -11.59 -17.85
N THR A 41 -1.23 -12.29 -16.85
CA THR A 41 -1.15 -13.75 -16.82
C THR A 41 -2.26 -14.41 -16.02
N GLY A 42 -2.94 -13.66 -15.13
CA GLY A 42 -4.05 -14.14 -14.33
C GLY A 42 -5.42 -13.71 -14.86
N ASN A 43 -6.48 -14.33 -14.34
CA ASN A 43 -7.83 -13.80 -14.48
C ASN A 43 -8.00 -12.57 -13.60
N LEU A 44 -8.55 -11.50 -14.16
CA LEU A 44 -8.94 -10.31 -13.41
C LEU A 44 -10.26 -10.58 -12.66
N PRO A 45 -10.44 -10.01 -11.45
CA PRO A 45 -9.49 -9.16 -10.74
C PRO A 45 -8.35 -9.94 -10.06
N VAL A 46 -7.17 -9.32 -10.00
CA VAL A 46 -6.09 -9.80 -9.14
C VAL A 46 -6.42 -9.42 -7.69
N LYS A 47 -6.74 -10.41 -6.87
CA LYS A 47 -7.04 -10.23 -5.43
C LYS A 47 -5.83 -10.62 -4.59
N VAL A 48 -5.34 -9.68 -3.80
CA VAL A 48 -4.17 -9.88 -2.92
C VAL A 48 -4.41 -9.22 -1.57
N TRP A 49 -3.71 -9.70 -0.55
CA TRP A 49 -3.75 -9.10 0.79
C TRP A 49 -2.33 -9.02 1.36
N TYR A 50 -2.15 -8.17 2.36
CA TYR A 50 -0.88 -7.99 3.05
C TYR A 50 -1.09 -7.62 4.52
N SER A 51 -0.06 -7.89 5.32
CA SER A 51 0.08 -7.38 6.69
C SER A 51 1.51 -6.89 6.88
N GLY A 52 1.70 -5.74 7.51
CA GLY A 52 3.03 -5.30 7.92
C GLY A 52 3.17 -3.84 8.30
N SER A 53 4.42 -3.44 8.52
CA SER A 53 4.82 -2.12 9.01
C SER A 53 4.72 -1.03 7.95
N GLN A 54 4.29 0.16 8.36
CA GLN A 54 4.21 1.40 7.59
C GLN A 54 4.80 2.54 8.40
N TYR A 55 5.29 3.58 7.72
CA TYR A 55 6.03 4.67 8.35
C TYR A 55 5.56 6.04 7.86
N ARG A 56 5.17 6.92 8.78
CA ARG A 56 4.76 8.31 8.47
C ARG A 56 5.38 9.27 9.46
N TYR A 57 6.07 10.31 8.99
CA TYR A 57 6.66 11.38 9.78
C TYR A 57 5.60 12.39 10.24
N GLU A 58 4.58 11.90 10.92
CA GLU A 58 3.53 12.72 11.52
C GLU A 58 3.86 13.10 12.97
N ARG A 59 3.15 14.10 13.49
CA ARG A 59 3.16 14.44 14.92
C ARG A 59 2.44 13.31 15.68
N PRO A 60 3.12 12.58 16.59
CA PRO A 60 2.49 11.50 17.35
C PRO A 60 1.33 12.04 18.20
N GLN A 61 0.19 11.36 18.16
CA GLN A 61 -1.02 11.63 18.94
C GLN A 61 -1.66 10.28 19.31
N LYS A 62 -2.75 10.29 20.09
CA LYS A 62 -3.49 9.04 20.37
C LYS A 62 -3.92 8.40 19.03
N GLY A 63 -3.51 7.15 18.79
CA GLY A 63 -3.80 6.42 17.56
C GLY A 63 -2.97 6.83 16.34
N ARG A 64 -2.00 7.74 16.49
CA ARG A 64 -1.10 8.21 15.43
C ARG A 64 0.35 7.96 15.80
N TYR A 65 1.00 7.08 15.05
CA TYR A 65 2.34 6.61 15.31
C TYR A 65 3.21 6.80 14.09
N ARG A 66 4.51 7.04 14.31
CA ARG A 66 5.48 7.13 13.21
C ARG A 66 5.80 5.79 12.55
N HIS A 67 5.61 4.71 13.31
CA HIS A 67 5.65 3.33 12.86
C HIS A 67 4.36 2.67 13.33
N PHE A 68 3.63 2.06 12.41
CA PHE A 68 2.37 1.39 12.69
C PHE A 68 2.21 0.18 11.77
N SER A 69 1.27 -0.70 12.09
CA SER A 69 0.96 -1.88 11.29
C SER A 69 -0.37 -1.70 10.59
N GLN A 70 -0.46 -2.18 9.35
CA GLN A 70 -1.70 -2.27 8.60
C GLN A 70 -1.88 -3.68 8.05
N VAL A 71 -3.14 -4.10 7.99
CA VAL A 71 -3.61 -5.18 7.12
C VAL A 71 -4.36 -4.51 5.99
N GLY A 72 -4.12 -4.93 4.75
CA GLY A 72 -4.79 -4.39 3.58
C GLY A 72 -5.14 -5.49 2.58
N ALA A 73 -6.17 -5.26 1.81
CA ALA A 73 -6.61 -6.11 0.70
C ALA A 73 -6.82 -5.23 -0.53
N GLU A 74 -6.41 -5.71 -1.70
CA GLU A 74 -6.49 -5.00 -2.97
C GLU A 74 -7.15 -5.92 -4.01
N ALA A 75 -8.14 -5.40 -4.74
CA ALA A 75 -8.74 -6.03 -5.90
C ALA A 75 -8.44 -5.18 -7.13
N ILE A 76 -7.57 -5.69 -8.02
CA ILE A 76 -6.97 -4.89 -9.10
C ILE A 76 -7.48 -5.35 -10.46
N GLY A 77 -7.88 -4.38 -11.29
CA GLY A 77 -8.17 -4.57 -12.71
C GLY A 77 -9.61 -4.97 -13.04
N ALA A 78 -10.58 -4.65 -12.19
CA ALA A 78 -12.01 -4.74 -12.49
C ALA A 78 -12.77 -3.58 -11.85
N GLU A 79 -13.86 -3.14 -12.49
CA GLU A 79 -14.72 -2.03 -12.04
C GLU A 79 -16.10 -2.54 -11.57
N ASP A 80 -16.20 -3.82 -11.19
CA ASP A 80 -17.46 -4.44 -10.74
C ASP A 80 -17.80 -3.99 -9.30
N PRO A 81 -18.94 -3.32 -9.05
CA PRO A 81 -19.33 -2.86 -7.71
C PRO A 81 -19.54 -4.00 -6.70
N LEU A 82 -19.67 -5.25 -7.15
CA LEU A 82 -19.69 -6.40 -6.24
C LEU A 82 -18.33 -6.59 -5.53
N LEU A 83 -17.23 -6.12 -6.11
CA LEU A 83 -15.90 -6.16 -5.48
C LEU A 83 -15.81 -5.17 -4.32
N ASP A 84 -16.39 -3.98 -4.46
CA ASP A 84 -16.51 -3.02 -3.36
C ASP A 84 -17.31 -3.62 -2.20
N ALA A 85 -18.45 -4.26 -2.51
CA ALA A 85 -19.27 -4.95 -1.51
C ALA A 85 -18.50 -6.10 -0.83
N GLU A 86 -17.76 -6.90 -1.61
CA GLU A 86 -16.92 -7.98 -1.08
C GLU A 86 -15.83 -7.45 -0.13
N LEU A 87 -15.16 -6.35 -0.48
CA LEU A 87 -14.14 -5.74 0.37
C LEU A 87 -14.72 -5.17 1.68
N ILE A 88 -15.93 -4.62 1.63
CA ILE A 88 -16.65 -4.17 2.84
C ILE A 88 -16.96 -5.38 3.74
N ILE A 89 -17.51 -6.46 3.17
CA ILE A 89 -17.82 -7.68 3.92
C ILE A 89 -16.56 -8.32 4.52
N LEU A 90 -15.43 -8.26 3.82
CA LEU A 90 -14.15 -8.75 4.33
C LEU A 90 -13.64 -7.96 5.53
N ALA A 91 -13.97 -6.67 5.61
CA ALA A 91 -13.49 -5.75 6.64
C ALA A 91 -14.39 -5.68 7.88
N ASP A 92 -15.61 -6.22 7.81
CA ASP A 92 -16.61 -6.29 8.89
C ASP A 92 -16.28 -7.43 9.88
#